data_AF-A0A1F4DL38-F1
#
_entry.id   AF-A0A1F4DL38-F1
#
_cell.length_a   1.000
_cell.length_b   1.000
_cell.length_c   1.000
_cell.angle_alpha   90.00
_cell.angle_beta   90.00
_cell.angle_gamma   90.00
#
_symmetry.space_group_name_H-M   'P 1'
#
loop_
_entity.id
_entity.type
_entity.pdbx_description
1 polymer ?
#
loop_
_entity_poly.entity_id
_entity_poly.type
_entity_poly.pdbx_seq_one_letter_code
_entity_poly.pdbx_strand_id
1 'polypeptide(L)'
;MNRRAAGFTLIELLVAITLASLVALLGALVLRTAIDFHERATRHIREREDLRAADRLLLHEWSGRRAQGVLASANEIEFQTDRLAGPYAAGEAGEVRVRYLCSRSDDGQVALERLLLARAEAQPGGARDSRSERVSGKNETWRVLHSEILVPQLLACRFAYLEPREERDARIAQWRAEIAEAEPPPRLLRLTLATARGDIAPLVYGADG
;
A
#
# COMPACT_ATOMS: atom_id res chain seq x y z
N MET A 1 -4.58 39.17 -70.86
CA MET A 1 -3.64 38.28 -70.12
C MET A 1 -4.43 37.12 -69.56
N ASN A 2 -4.51 35.99 -70.28
CA ASN A 2 -5.23 34.81 -69.80
C ASN A 2 -4.28 33.92 -69.00
N ARG A 3 -4.47 33.86 -67.68
CA ARG A 3 -3.85 32.85 -66.82
C ARG A 3 -4.46 31.50 -67.20
N ARG A 4 -3.65 30.57 -67.72
CA ARG A 4 -4.05 29.16 -67.86
C ARG A 4 -4.13 28.58 -66.45
N ALA A 5 -5.34 28.22 -65.99
CA ALA A 5 -5.49 27.35 -64.84
C ALA A 5 -4.99 25.96 -65.24
N ALA A 6 -3.84 25.55 -64.72
CA ALA A 6 -3.40 24.16 -64.82
C ALA A 6 -4.33 23.33 -63.93
N GLY A 7 -5.26 22.58 -64.54
CA GLY A 7 -6.14 21.66 -63.82
C GLY A 7 -5.34 20.44 -63.36
N PHE A 8 -5.46 20.08 -62.09
CA PHE A 8 -4.88 18.86 -61.53
C PHE A 8 -5.47 17.63 -62.23
N THR A 9 -4.61 16.66 -62.57
CA THR A 9 -5.08 15.38 -63.13
C THR A 9 -5.71 14.53 -62.04
N LEU A 10 -6.71 13.70 -62.40
CA LEU A 10 -7.39 12.81 -61.45
C LEU A 10 -6.42 11.83 -60.76
N ILE A 11 -5.35 11.45 -61.44
CA ILE A 11 -4.28 10.60 -60.91
C ILE A 11 -3.49 11.34 -59.81
N GLU A 12 -3.10 12.59 -60.04
CA GLU A 12 -2.39 13.38 -59.02
C GLU A 12 -3.23 13.58 -57.75
N LEU A 13 -4.54 13.74 -57.90
CA LEU A 13 -5.45 13.88 -56.76
C LEU A 13 -5.58 12.56 -55.98
N LEU A 14 -5.65 11.42 -56.65
CA LEU A 14 -5.60 10.09 -56.00
C LEU A 14 -4.27 9.85 -55.28
N VAL A 15 -3.15 10.20 -55.91
CA VAL A 15 -1.81 10.09 -55.28
C VAL A 15 -1.72 11.00 -54.05
N ALA A 16 -2.23 12.23 -54.13
CA ALA A 16 -2.23 13.15 -52.99
C ALA A 16 -3.07 12.61 -51.81
N ILE A 17 -4.27 12.05 -52.08
CA ILE A 17 -5.12 11.48 -51.03
C ILE A 17 -4.48 10.24 -50.41
N THR A 18 -3.89 9.36 -51.23
CA THR A 18 -3.24 8.14 -50.73
C THR A 18 -1.99 8.47 -49.91
N LEU A 19 -1.18 9.43 -50.33
CA LEU A 19 -0.03 9.91 -49.54
C LEU A 19 -0.48 10.60 -48.24
N ALA A 20 -1.50 11.46 -48.30
CA ALA A 20 -2.03 12.14 -47.12
C ALA A 20 -2.62 11.16 -46.10
N SER A 21 -3.37 10.15 -46.56
CA SER A 21 -3.92 9.11 -45.70
C SER A 21 -2.83 8.21 -45.11
N LEU A 22 -1.79 7.86 -45.88
CA LEU A 22 -0.65 7.10 -45.37
C LEU A 22 0.10 7.88 -44.27
N VAL A 23 0.39 9.16 -44.50
CA VAL A 23 1.03 10.03 -43.50
C VAL A 23 0.16 10.17 -42.25
N ALA A 24 -1.15 10.33 -42.42
CA ALA A 24 -2.10 10.40 -41.29
C ALA A 24 -2.11 9.08 -40.48
N LEU A 25 -2.11 7.93 -41.15
CA LEU A 25 -2.05 6.61 -40.50
C LEU A 25 -0.73 6.41 -39.75
N LEU A 26 0.40 6.78 -40.34
CA LEU A 26 1.71 6.73 -39.69
C LEU A 26 1.74 7.65 -38.47
N GLY A 27 1.20 8.87 -38.59
CA GLY A 27 1.07 9.82 -37.48
C GLY A 27 0.21 9.26 -36.34
N ALA A 28 -0.95 8.66 -36.67
CA ALA A 28 -1.84 8.05 -35.69
C ALA A 28 -1.18 6.87 -34.95
N LEU A 29 -0.43 6.02 -35.67
CA LEU A 29 0.29 4.89 -35.07
C LEU A 29 1.37 5.38 -34.09
N VAL A 30 2.19 6.34 -34.50
CA VAL A 30 3.23 6.93 -33.65
C VAL A 30 2.61 7.55 -32.41
N LEU A 31 1.53 8.33 -32.57
CA LEU A 31 0.84 8.94 -31.43
C LEU A 31 0.31 7.90 -30.44
N ARG A 32 -0.32 6.83 -30.94
CA ARG A 32 -0.78 5.72 -30.10
C ARG A 32 0.36 5.08 -29.33
N THR A 33 1.48 4.77 -30.00
CA THR A 33 2.64 4.18 -29.32
C THR A 33 3.24 5.11 -28.26
N ALA A 34 3.24 6.43 -28.51
CA ALA A 34 3.71 7.41 -27.56
C ALA A 34 2.79 7.49 -26.32
N ILE A 35 1.47 7.44 -26.52
CA ILE A 35 0.48 7.38 -25.42
C ILE A 35 0.68 6.10 -24.60
N ASP A 36 0.75 4.93 -25.26
CA ASP A 36 0.93 3.64 -24.59
C ASP A 36 2.26 3.58 -23.80
N PHE A 37 3.31 4.21 -24.32
CA PHE A 37 4.58 4.33 -23.61
C PHE A 37 4.45 5.27 -22.40
N HIS A 38 3.81 6.43 -22.57
CA HIS A 38 3.61 7.40 -21.50
C HIS A 38 2.76 6.82 -20.35
N GLU A 39 1.69 6.09 -20.65
CA GLU A 39 0.86 5.43 -19.64
C GLU A 39 1.64 4.38 -18.84
N ARG A 40 2.48 3.58 -19.51
CA ARG A 40 3.33 2.59 -18.84
C ARG A 40 4.42 3.22 -17.99
N ALA A 41 5.01 4.33 -18.48
CA ALA A 41 6.04 5.07 -17.76
C ALA A 41 5.48 5.79 -16.53
N THR A 42 4.34 6.46 -16.67
CA THR A 42 3.66 7.15 -15.55
C THR A 42 3.17 6.17 -14.49
N ARG A 43 2.59 5.03 -14.89
CA ARG A 43 2.23 3.95 -13.96
C ARG A 43 3.45 3.47 -13.17
N HIS A 44 4.58 3.28 -13.85
CA HIS A 44 5.81 2.84 -13.19
C HIS A 44 6.34 3.85 -12.17
N ILE A 45 6.30 5.15 -12.51
CA ILE A 45 6.74 6.20 -11.60
C ILE A 45 5.85 6.20 -10.35
N ARG A 46 4.52 6.12 -10.54
CA ARG A 46 3.55 6.04 -9.44
C ARG A 46 3.79 4.83 -8.54
N GLU A 47 3.96 3.63 -9.11
CA GLU A 47 4.27 2.41 -8.34
C GLU A 47 5.50 2.60 -7.41
N ARG A 48 6.55 3.29 -7.90
CA ARG A 48 7.75 3.56 -7.10
C ARG A 48 7.54 4.65 -6.06
N GLU A 49 6.72 5.66 -6.37
CA GLU A 49 6.37 6.73 -5.44
C GLU A 49 5.51 6.19 -4.29
N ASP A 50 4.54 5.34 -4.59
CA ASP A 50 3.67 4.66 -3.61
C ASP A 50 4.51 3.83 -2.64
N LEU A 51 5.44 3.02 -3.15
CA LEU A 51 6.36 2.24 -2.32
C LEU A 51 7.21 3.11 -1.40
N ARG A 52 7.77 4.21 -1.91
CA ARG A 52 8.59 5.14 -1.11
C ARG A 52 7.75 5.95 -0.12
N ALA A 53 6.50 6.24 -0.44
CA ALA A 53 5.57 6.91 0.46
C ALA A 53 5.20 5.98 1.62
N ALA A 54 4.81 4.74 1.31
CA ALA A 54 4.50 3.70 2.29
C ALA A 54 5.69 3.40 3.23
N ASP A 55 6.90 3.27 2.66
CA ASP A 55 8.12 3.01 3.44
C ASP A 55 8.42 4.13 4.44
N ARG A 56 8.40 5.39 3.99
CA ARG A 56 8.64 6.56 4.86
C ARG A 56 7.56 6.69 5.93
N LEU A 57 6.31 6.42 5.58
CA LEU A 57 5.17 6.50 6.49
C LEU A 57 5.29 5.44 7.61
N LEU A 58 5.51 4.18 7.24
CA LEU A 58 5.67 3.09 8.20
C LEU A 58 6.90 3.31 9.09
N LEU A 59 8.03 3.72 8.51
CA LEU A 59 9.24 4.05 9.27
C LEU A 59 8.97 5.15 10.30
N HIS A 60 8.29 6.23 9.89
CA HIS A 60 7.96 7.35 10.77
C HIS A 60 7.08 6.91 11.94
N GLU A 61 6.00 6.18 11.66
CA GLU A 61 5.04 5.74 12.69
C GLU A 61 5.62 4.66 13.60
N TRP A 62 6.37 3.70 13.05
CA TRP A 62 7.00 2.62 13.81
C TRP A 62 8.08 3.14 14.77
N SER A 63 8.83 4.17 14.35
CA SER A 63 9.84 4.82 15.19
C SER A 63 9.25 5.49 16.43
N GLY A 64 8.02 5.99 16.34
CA GLY A 64 7.28 6.64 17.43
C GLY A 64 6.33 5.71 18.18
N ARG A 65 6.42 4.40 17.98
CA ARG A 65 5.47 3.47 18.58
C ARG A 65 5.63 3.37 20.10
N ARG A 66 4.52 3.13 20.78
CA ARG A 66 4.52 2.77 22.21
C ARG A 66 4.84 1.28 22.39
N ALA A 67 5.45 0.95 23.52
CA ALA A 67 5.87 -0.43 23.79
C ALA A 67 4.71 -1.40 24.10
N GLN A 68 3.56 -0.87 24.54
CA GLN A 68 2.42 -1.69 24.95
C GLN A 68 1.42 -1.88 23.80
N GLY A 69 0.79 -3.07 23.75
CA GLY A 69 -0.33 -3.34 22.86
C GLY A 69 0.05 -3.50 21.38
N VAL A 70 1.25 -4.02 21.10
CA VAL A 70 1.64 -4.40 19.72
C VAL A 70 1.03 -5.75 19.39
N LEU A 71 0.19 -5.80 18.36
CA LEU A 71 -0.34 -7.03 17.78
C LEU A 71 0.36 -7.28 16.44
N ALA A 72 0.85 -8.49 16.23
CA ALA A 72 1.76 -8.79 15.13
C ALA A 72 1.50 -10.20 14.56
N SER A 73 1.16 -10.26 13.28
CA SER A 73 0.98 -11.48 12.52
C SER A 73 1.66 -11.41 11.15
N ALA A 74 1.61 -12.49 10.38
CA ALA A 74 2.25 -12.53 9.07
C ALA A 74 1.67 -11.49 8.10
N ASN A 75 0.41 -11.09 8.33
CA ASN A 75 -0.34 -10.24 7.43
C ASN A 75 -0.70 -8.89 8.04
N GLU A 76 -0.51 -8.68 9.33
CA GLU A 76 -0.87 -7.41 9.95
C GLU A 76 0.06 -7.02 11.09
N ILE A 77 0.18 -5.71 11.29
CA ILE A 77 0.79 -5.16 12.49
C ILE A 77 -0.07 -4.00 13.00
N GLU A 78 -0.39 -4.03 14.29
CA GLU A 78 -1.14 -2.98 14.98
C GLU A 78 -0.35 -2.47 16.17
N PHE A 79 -0.30 -1.14 16.32
CA PHE A 79 0.39 -0.49 17.42
C PHE A 79 -0.15 0.93 17.66
N GLN A 80 0.10 1.46 18.85
CA GLN A 80 -0.07 2.89 19.14
C GLN A 80 1.21 3.66 18.77
N THR A 81 1.08 4.88 18.26
CA THR A 81 2.22 5.75 17.93
C THR A 81 1.97 7.20 18.33
N ASP A 82 3.02 7.86 18.81
CA ASP A 82 3.02 9.30 19.07
C ASP A 82 3.37 10.13 17.81
N ARG A 83 3.71 9.44 16.71
CA ARG A 83 4.14 10.03 15.43
C ARG A 83 3.13 9.73 14.31
N LEU A 84 1.84 9.93 14.60
CA LEU A 84 0.81 9.71 13.60
C LEU A 84 0.96 10.72 12.45
N ALA A 85 0.97 10.25 11.20
CA ALA A 85 1.04 11.12 10.04
C ALA A 85 -0.35 11.42 9.45
N GLY A 86 -0.44 12.57 8.77
CA GLY A 86 -1.63 12.98 8.01
C GLY A 86 -2.59 13.87 8.80
N PRO A 87 -3.82 14.07 8.30
CA PRO A 87 -4.79 15.00 8.90
C PRO A 87 -5.25 14.57 10.30
N TYR A 88 -5.03 13.30 10.66
CA TYR A 88 -5.34 12.75 11.98
C TYR A 88 -4.22 12.99 13.01
N ALA A 89 -3.07 13.54 12.60
CA ALA A 89 -1.95 13.84 13.50
C ALA A 89 -2.30 14.89 14.58
N ALA A 90 -3.24 15.79 14.28
CA ALA A 90 -3.58 16.94 15.12
C ALA A 90 -4.93 16.79 15.86
N GLY A 91 -5.63 15.66 15.70
CA GLY A 91 -7.05 15.55 16.03
C GLY A 91 -7.39 14.35 16.90
N GLU A 92 -8.01 14.66 18.04
CA GLU A 92 -8.60 13.77 19.05
C GLU A 92 -7.61 13.18 20.07
N ALA A 93 -7.72 13.68 21.31
CA ALA A 93 -7.02 13.21 22.52
C ALA A 93 -7.47 11.81 22.98
N GLY A 94 -7.84 10.94 22.04
CA GLY A 94 -8.20 9.55 22.24
C GLY A 94 -7.06 8.62 21.84
N GLU A 95 -7.03 7.42 22.41
CA GLU A 95 -6.09 6.39 21.98
C GLU A 95 -6.38 6.01 20.52
N VAL A 96 -5.51 6.44 19.59
CA VAL A 96 -5.54 6.01 18.19
C VAL A 96 -4.52 4.89 18.01
N ARG A 97 -4.94 3.80 17.35
CA ARG A 97 -4.05 2.74 16.89
C ARG A 97 -3.91 2.81 15.38
N VAL A 98 -2.72 2.47 14.90
CA VAL A 98 -2.45 2.28 13.49
C VAL A 98 -2.35 0.79 13.24
N ARG A 99 -3.07 0.32 12.22
CA ARG A 99 -2.97 -1.06 11.72
C ARG A 99 -2.50 -1.03 10.27
N TYR A 100 -1.41 -1.73 9.98
CA TYR A 100 -0.99 -2.03 8.62
C TYR A 100 -1.41 -3.45 8.29
N LEU A 101 -2.02 -3.63 7.12
CA LEU A 101 -2.59 -4.91 6.69
C LEU A 101 -2.13 -5.24 5.27
N CYS A 102 -1.67 -6.46 5.09
CA CYS A 102 -1.51 -7.10 3.79
C CYS A 102 -2.85 -7.71 3.38
N SER A 103 -3.72 -6.90 2.77
CA SER A 103 -5.04 -7.33 2.35
C SER A 103 -4.96 -8.16 1.07
N ARG A 104 -5.89 -9.11 0.91
CA ARG A 104 -6.09 -9.85 -0.33
C ARG A 104 -7.55 -9.68 -0.76
N SER A 105 -7.74 -9.10 -1.95
CA SER A 105 -9.03 -8.99 -2.60
C SER A 105 -9.54 -10.36 -3.07
N ASP A 106 -10.85 -10.48 -3.29
CA ASP A 106 -11.50 -11.65 -3.88
C ASP A 106 -10.88 -12.05 -5.23
N ASP A 107 -10.41 -11.07 -6.00
CA ASP A 107 -9.71 -11.27 -7.28
C ASP A 107 -8.26 -11.77 -7.10
N GLY A 108 -7.84 -12.07 -5.87
CA GLY A 108 -6.50 -12.53 -5.53
C GLY A 108 -5.42 -11.43 -5.52
N GLN A 109 -5.79 -10.19 -5.81
CA GLN A 109 -4.89 -9.03 -5.74
C GLN A 109 -4.49 -8.74 -4.30
N VAL A 110 -3.19 -8.57 -4.05
CA VAL A 110 -2.68 -8.20 -2.72
C VAL A 110 -2.44 -6.69 -2.68
N ALA A 111 -2.72 -6.06 -1.54
CA ALA A 111 -2.40 -4.66 -1.30
C ALA A 111 -1.83 -4.45 0.11
N LEU A 112 -1.03 -3.40 0.27
CA LEU A 112 -0.66 -2.88 1.58
C LEU A 112 -1.64 -1.77 1.94
N GLU A 113 -2.38 -1.96 3.02
CA GLU A 113 -3.37 -1.03 3.55
C GLU A 113 -2.94 -0.48 4.90
N ARG A 114 -3.34 0.75 5.20
CA ARG A 114 -3.22 1.37 6.52
C ARG A 114 -4.61 1.74 7.01
N LEU A 115 -4.92 1.30 8.22
CA LEU A 115 -6.15 1.60 8.93
C LEU A 115 -5.83 2.39 10.19
N LEU A 116 -6.60 3.45 10.42
CA LEU A 116 -6.61 4.19 11.67
C LEU A 116 -7.79 3.74 12.50
N LEU A 117 -7.52 3.34 13.72
CA LEU A 117 -8.50 2.78 14.63
C LEU A 117 -8.63 3.71 15.84
N ALA A 118 -9.85 4.02 16.22
CA ALA A 118 -10.14 4.64 17.51
C ALA A 118 -10.88 3.67 18.41
N ARG A 119 -10.69 3.86 19.71
CA ARG A 119 -11.49 3.17 20.72
C ARG A 119 -12.97 3.49 20.49
N ALA A 120 -13.81 2.49 20.33
CA ALA A 120 -15.25 2.71 20.33
C ALA A 120 -15.65 3.06 21.77
N GLU A 121 -16.30 4.21 21.95
CA GLU A 121 -16.91 4.53 23.24
C GLU A 121 -17.98 3.47 23.54
N ALA A 122 -17.88 2.84 24.70
CA ALA A 122 -18.89 1.91 25.16
C ALA A 122 -20.22 2.67 25.29
N GLN A 123 -21.15 2.42 24.39
CA GLN A 123 -22.48 3.02 24.43
C GLN A 123 -23.15 2.63 25.77
N PRO A 124 -23.48 3.59 26.65
CA PRO A 124 -24.17 3.26 27.89
C PRO A 124 -25.64 2.99 27.55
N GLY A 125 -26.01 1.71 27.48
CA GLY A 125 -27.42 1.28 27.46
C GLY A 125 -27.95 0.91 26.06
N GLY A 126 -27.68 -0.33 25.64
CA GLY A 126 -28.44 -1.02 24.60
C GLY A 126 -28.82 -2.40 25.12
N ALA A 127 -30.12 -2.68 25.18
CA ALA A 127 -30.70 -3.84 25.84
C ALA A 127 -30.11 -5.19 25.37
N ARG A 128 -30.06 -6.13 26.32
CA ARG A 128 -29.80 -7.56 26.11
C ARG A 128 -30.62 -8.10 24.95
N ASP A 129 -29.96 -8.46 23.86
CA ASP A 129 -30.35 -9.62 23.08
C ASP A 129 -29.26 -10.69 23.19
N SER A 130 -29.68 -11.82 23.75
CA SER A 130 -28.82 -12.95 24.07
C SER A 130 -28.68 -13.80 22.83
N ARG A 131 -27.46 -13.90 22.28
CA ARG A 131 -26.86 -15.08 21.60
C ARG A 131 -25.83 -14.63 20.55
N SER A 132 -24.61 -14.34 20.99
CA SER A 132 -23.40 -14.61 20.22
C SER A 132 -22.19 -14.72 21.14
N GLU A 133 -21.31 -15.67 20.81
CA GLU A 133 -20.12 -16.20 21.46
C GLU A 133 -19.40 -15.34 22.52
N ARG A 134 -19.24 -15.95 23.70
CA ARG A 134 -18.21 -15.59 24.67
C ARG A 134 -16.86 -16.09 24.15
N VAL A 135 -15.99 -15.17 23.76
CA VAL A 135 -14.53 -15.35 23.90
C VAL A 135 -14.07 -14.35 24.95
N SER A 136 -13.35 -14.88 25.93
CA SER A 136 -12.90 -14.21 27.14
C SER A 136 -11.74 -13.25 26.86
N GLY A 137 -11.82 -12.02 27.39
CA GLY A 137 -10.70 -11.09 27.53
C GLY A 137 -10.95 -9.70 26.92
N LYS A 138 -11.44 -8.74 27.71
CA LYS A 138 -11.55 -7.29 27.41
C LYS A 138 -12.05 -6.95 25.99
N ASN A 139 -13.36 -6.83 25.80
CA ASN A 139 -13.95 -6.28 24.57
C ASN A 139 -13.69 -4.77 24.44
N GLU A 140 -12.44 -4.38 24.20
CA GLU A 140 -12.13 -3.09 23.59
C GLU A 140 -12.49 -3.20 22.10
N THR A 141 -13.68 -2.71 21.75
CA THR A 141 -14.09 -2.64 20.34
C THR A 141 -13.40 -1.44 19.71
N TRP A 142 -12.58 -1.70 18.69
CA TRP A 142 -11.91 -0.67 17.90
C TRP A 142 -12.72 -0.38 16.64
N ARG A 143 -13.01 0.90 16.37
CA ARG A 143 -13.70 1.35 15.15
C ARG A 143 -12.69 1.87 14.13
N VAL A 144 -12.89 1.56 12.86
CA VAL A 144 -12.09 2.13 11.76
C VAL A 144 -12.51 3.58 11.56
N LEU A 145 -11.57 4.51 11.79
CA LEU A 145 -11.72 5.93 11.48
C LEU A 145 -11.37 6.24 10.02
N HIS A 146 -10.33 5.59 9.52
CA HIS A 146 -9.77 5.84 8.19
C HIS A 146 -9.15 4.56 7.64
N SER A 147 -9.26 4.37 6.33
CA SER A 147 -8.59 3.30 5.60
C SER A 147 -8.04 3.84 4.29
N GLU A 148 -6.79 3.53 4.00
CA GLU A 148 -6.10 3.91 2.77
C GLU A 148 -5.28 2.75 2.21
N ILE A 149 -5.33 2.57 0.89
CA ILE A 149 -4.44 1.65 0.18
C ILE A 149 -3.14 2.40 -0.10
N LEU A 150 -2.05 1.93 0.51
CA LEU A 150 -0.72 2.53 0.36
C LEU A 150 -0.01 2.00 -0.88
N VAL A 151 -0.10 0.69 -1.12
CA VAL A 151 0.55 0.04 -2.27
C VAL A 151 -0.41 -0.98 -2.88
N PRO A 152 -0.99 -0.68 -4.05
CA PRO A 152 -1.90 -1.60 -4.73
C PRO A 152 -1.12 -2.66 -5.55
N GLN A 153 -1.82 -3.71 -5.99
CA GLN A 153 -1.36 -4.67 -7.02
C GLN A 153 -0.03 -5.37 -6.70
N LEU A 154 0.13 -5.79 -5.45
CA LEU A 154 1.25 -6.61 -5.00
C LEU A 154 1.02 -8.08 -5.37
N LEU A 155 2.12 -8.80 -5.64
CA LEU A 155 2.14 -10.26 -5.71
C LEU A 155 2.26 -10.89 -4.32
N ALA A 156 3.01 -10.23 -3.43
CA ALA A 156 3.18 -10.66 -2.05
C ALA A 156 3.33 -9.45 -1.13
N CYS A 157 2.77 -9.58 0.06
CA CYS A 157 2.92 -8.66 1.19
C CYS A 157 2.96 -9.51 2.45
N ARG A 158 3.99 -9.36 3.27
CA ARG A 158 4.10 -10.05 4.56
C ARG A 158 4.98 -9.30 5.55
N PHE A 159 4.61 -9.40 6.82
CA PHE A 159 5.41 -8.96 7.94
C PHE A 159 6.19 -10.14 8.53
N ALA A 160 7.34 -9.80 9.12
CA ALA A 160 8.10 -10.68 9.98
C ALA A 160 8.80 -9.86 11.06
N TYR A 161 9.14 -10.49 12.16
CA TYR A 161 9.59 -9.83 13.37
C TYR A 161 10.83 -10.53 13.91
N LEU A 162 11.83 -9.76 14.36
CA LEU A 162 13.04 -10.35 14.92
C LEU A 162 12.87 -10.57 16.42
N GLU A 163 12.94 -11.83 16.83
CA GLU A 163 12.94 -12.22 18.25
C GLU A 163 14.25 -12.91 18.63
N PRO A 164 14.79 -12.64 19.83
CA PRO A 164 15.86 -13.44 20.39
C PRO A 164 15.29 -14.79 20.83
N ARG A 165 15.94 -15.87 20.42
CA ARG A 165 15.63 -17.23 20.84
C ARG A 165 16.84 -17.83 21.55
N GLU A 166 16.60 -18.51 22.67
CA GLU A 166 17.63 -19.31 23.31
C GLU A 166 17.63 -20.71 22.69
N GLU A 167 18.76 -21.07 22.09
CA GLU A 167 19.00 -22.40 21.51
C GLU A 167 20.37 -22.88 21.95
N ARG A 168 20.41 -24.02 22.65
CA ARG A 168 21.65 -24.70 23.11
C ARG A 168 22.68 -23.72 23.72
N ASP A 169 22.26 -22.99 24.76
CA ASP A 169 23.05 -21.97 25.48
C ASP A 169 23.50 -20.74 24.68
N ALA A 170 23.01 -20.56 23.44
CA ALA A 170 23.25 -19.36 22.64
C ALA A 170 21.96 -18.57 22.40
N ARG A 171 22.05 -17.23 22.48
CA ARG A 171 20.98 -16.32 22.04
C ARG A 171 21.13 -16.03 20.56
N ILE A 172 20.23 -16.57 19.75
CA ILE A 172 20.19 -16.42 18.29
C ILE A 172 18.99 -15.55 17.92
N ALA A 173 19.20 -14.58 17.02
CA ALA A 173 18.11 -13.76 16.50
C ALA A 173 17.41 -14.47 15.33
N GLN A 174 16.09 -14.68 15.43
CA GLN A 174 15.31 -15.39 14.41
C GLN A 174 14.13 -14.53 13.94
N TRP A 175 13.91 -14.49 12.62
CA TRP A 175 12.73 -13.88 12.02
C TRP A 175 11.52 -14.81 12.16
N ARG A 176 10.41 -14.30 12.71
CA ARG A 176 9.15 -15.03 12.86
C ARG A 176 8.01 -14.29 12.20
N ALA A 177 7.02 -15.05 11.73
CA ALA A 177 5.84 -14.49 11.06
C ALA A 177 4.78 -14.01 12.05
N GLU A 178 4.73 -14.58 13.25
CA GLU A 178 3.68 -14.28 14.23
C GLU A 178 4.30 -14.07 15.60
N ILE A 179 3.74 -13.09 16.31
CA ILE A 179 4.04 -12.78 17.69
C ILE A 179 2.71 -12.60 18.41
N ALA A 180 2.33 -13.60 19.22
CA ALA A 180 1.19 -13.48 20.12
C ALA A 180 1.59 -12.50 21.25
N GLU A 181 0.94 -11.33 21.31
CA GLU A 181 1.12 -10.27 22.33
C GLU A 181 2.48 -10.33 23.03
N ALA A 182 3.57 -10.06 22.32
CA ALA A 182 4.89 -10.15 22.95
C ALA A 182 5.11 -8.99 23.92
N GLU A 183 5.36 -9.37 25.16
CA GLU A 183 6.09 -8.56 26.12
C GLU A 183 7.50 -9.17 26.26
N PRO A 184 8.57 -8.50 25.80
CA PRO A 184 8.62 -7.17 25.19
C PRO A 184 8.25 -7.17 23.68
N PRO A 185 7.75 -6.05 23.13
CA PRO A 185 7.41 -5.94 21.72
C PRO A 185 8.65 -6.11 20.81
N PRO A 186 8.47 -6.57 19.56
CA PRO A 186 9.57 -6.74 18.64
C PRO A 186 10.29 -5.41 18.39
N ARG A 187 11.63 -5.46 18.42
CA ARG A 187 12.49 -4.29 18.16
C ARG A 187 12.67 -4.04 16.66
N LEU A 188 12.65 -5.11 15.87
CA LEU A 188 12.82 -5.06 14.43
C LEU A 188 11.63 -5.68 13.72
N LEU A 189 11.08 -4.91 12.79
CA LEU A 189 10.02 -5.30 11.88
C LEU A 189 10.63 -5.45 10.48
N ARG A 190 10.21 -6.48 9.74
CA ARG A 190 10.56 -6.66 8.34
C ARG A 190 9.29 -6.73 7.51
N LEU A 191 9.17 -5.87 6.52
CA LEU A 191 8.14 -5.90 5.49
C LEU A 191 8.72 -6.44 4.20
N THR A 192 8.10 -7.49 3.65
CA THR A 192 8.45 -8.04 2.33
C THR A 192 7.33 -7.73 1.35
N LEU A 193 7.68 -7.04 0.29
CA LEU A 193 6.78 -6.68 -0.82
C LEU A 193 7.32 -7.30 -2.11
N ALA A 194 6.43 -7.87 -2.93
CA ALA A 194 6.76 -8.33 -4.27
C ALA A 194 5.78 -7.70 -5.27
N THR A 195 6.31 -7.24 -6.40
CA THR A 195 5.53 -6.64 -7.49
C THR A 195 5.63 -7.50 -8.74
N ALA A 196 4.76 -7.28 -9.72
CA ALA A 196 4.84 -7.96 -11.02
C ALA A 196 6.20 -7.79 -11.74
N ARG A 197 6.99 -6.78 -11.37
CA ARG A 197 8.30 -6.50 -11.96
C ARG A 197 9.47 -7.16 -11.22
N GLY A 198 9.21 -7.81 -10.08
CA GLY A 198 10.22 -8.48 -9.27
C GLY A 198 10.11 -8.18 -7.77
N ASP A 199 10.98 -8.85 -7.03
CA ASP A 199 11.09 -8.71 -5.58
C ASP A 199 11.68 -7.36 -5.19
N ILE A 200 11.09 -6.73 -4.18
CA ILE A 200 11.66 -5.56 -3.53
C ILE A 200 12.53 -6.06 -2.38
N ALA A 201 13.70 -5.45 -2.19
CA ALA A 201 14.55 -5.76 -1.05
C ALA A 201 13.73 -5.62 0.25
N PRO A 202 13.76 -6.60 1.16
CA PRO A 202 12.97 -6.54 2.38
C PRO A 202 13.30 -5.26 3.17
N LEU A 203 12.27 -4.52 3.54
CA LEU A 203 12.39 -3.29 4.30
C LEU A 203 12.43 -3.66 5.79
N VAL A 204 13.42 -3.13 6.52
CA VAL A 204 13.62 -3.44 7.93
C VAL A 204 13.53 -2.16 8.76
N TYR A 205 12.65 -2.15 9.75
CA TYR A 205 12.33 -1.00 10.59
C TYR A 205 12.76 -1.26 12.03
N GLY A 206 13.54 -0.34 12.58
CA GLY A 206 13.96 -0.35 13.97
C GLY A 206 13.07 0.47 14.88
N ALA A 207 13.01 0.06 16.13
CA ALA A 207 12.61 0.90 17.23
C ALA A 207 13.70 1.92 17.54
N ASP A 208 13.39 3.22 17.47
CA ASP A 208 14.19 4.18 18.22
C ASP A 208 13.91 3.94 19.70
N GLY A 209 14.98 3.83 20.49
CA GLY A 209 14.94 3.51 21.93
C GLY A 209 14.54 4.69 22.78
#